data_AF-A0ABD0NS11-F1
#
_entry.id   AF-A0ABD0NS11-F1
#
_cell.length_a   1.000
_cell.length_b   1.000
_cell.length_c   1.000
_cell.angle_alpha   90.00
_cell.angle_beta   90.00
_cell.angle_gamma   90.00
#
_symmetry.space_group_name_H-M   'P 1'
#
loop_
_entity.id
_entity.type
_entity.pdbx_description
1 polymer ?
#
loop_
_entity_poly.entity_id
_entity_poly.type
_entity_poly.pdbx_seq_one_letter_code
_entity_poly.pdbx_strand_id
1 'polypeptide(L)' 'PSVVPHGRGNLTETNRGSFPVGTLLQYSCDPGYTLDSYNIITCTSSGHWNSDPPRCIKNDG' A
#
# COMPACT_ATOMS: atom_id res chain seq x y z
N PRO A 1 -9.90 0.43 -4.08
CA PRO A 1 -9.32 1.77 -3.83
C PRO A 1 -8.29 1.64 -2.72
N SER A 2 -7.02 1.58 -3.10
CA SER A 2 -5.86 1.37 -2.22
C SER A 2 -5.47 2.66 -1.48
N VAL A 3 -6.44 3.53 -1.19
CA VAL A 3 -6.20 4.90 -0.70
C VAL A 3 -5.91 4.82 0.78
N VAL A 4 -4.65 5.07 1.15
CA VAL A 4 -4.24 5.20 2.56
C VAL A 4 -4.40 6.66 2.97
N PRO A 5 -5.21 6.97 3.99
CA PRO A 5 -5.30 8.34 4.50
C PRO A 5 -3.93 8.76 5.06
N HIS A 6 -3.47 9.96 4.68
CA HIS A 6 -2.13 10.47 5.02
C HIS A 6 -0.96 9.64 4.46
N GLY A 7 -1.19 8.98 3.33
CA GLY A 7 -0.17 8.24 2.61
C GLY A 7 -0.51 7.98 1.15
N ARG A 8 0.45 7.39 0.44
CA ARG A 8 0.38 7.09 -0.99
C ARG A 8 0.95 5.71 -1.26
N GLY A 9 0.23 4.92 -2.06
CA GLY A 9 0.73 3.67 -2.59
C GLY A 9 1.57 3.94 -3.84
N ASN A 10 2.84 3.56 -3.79
CA ASN A 10 3.72 3.44 -4.94
C ASN A 10 3.33 2.18 -5.73
N LEU A 11 2.23 2.30 -6.48
CA LEU A 11 1.84 1.31 -7.47
C LEU A 11 2.84 1.45 -8.63
N THR A 12 3.67 0.43 -8.85
CA THR A 12 4.37 0.31 -10.12
C THR A 12 3.30 0.12 -11.19
N GLU A 13 3.10 1.17 -11.99
CA GLU A 13 2.01 1.41 -12.93
C GLU A 13 1.73 0.21 -13.86
N THR A 14 1.02 -0.78 -13.33
CA THR A 14 0.49 -1.88 -14.13
C THR A 14 -0.95 -1.52 -14.44
N ASN A 15 -1.11 -0.94 -15.63
CA ASN A 15 -2.34 -0.59 -16.34
C ASN A 15 -3.66 -0.93 -15.61
N ARG A 16 -4.25 0.07 -14.93
CA ARG A 16 -5.68 0.34 -14.71
C ARG A 16 -6.69 -0.83 -14.62
N GLY A 17 -6.36 -1.97 -14.02
CA GLY A 17 -7.40 -2.98 -13.70
C GLY A 17 -6.94 -4.42 -13.50
N SER A 18 -5.71 -4.78 -13.81
CA SER A 18 -5.18 -6.12 -13.54
C SER A 18 -3.73 -6.04 -13.07
N PHE A 19 -3.55 -6.26 -11.77
CA PHE A 19 -2.22 -6.46 -11.19
C PHE A 19 -1.84 -7.92 -11.40
N PRO A 20 -0.74 -8.22 -12.12
CA PRO A 20 -0.27 -9.59 -12.22
C PRO A 20 0.01 -10.16 -10.83
N VAL A 21 -0.16 -11.46 -10.72
CA VAL A 21 0.16 -12.20 -9.48
C VAL A 21 1.63 -11.96 -9.15
N GLY A 22 1.91 -11.51 -7.92
CA GLY A 22 3.24 -11.12 -7.49
C GLY A 22 3.54 -9.63 -7.61
N THR A 23 2.60 -8.77 -8.06
CA THR A 23 2.78 -7.32 -7.97
C THR A 23 2.95 -6.88 -6.52
N LEU A 24 3.98 -6.08 -6.25
CA LEU A 24 4.23 -5.49 -4.95
C LEU A 24 3.72 -4.06 -4.93
N LEU A 25 2.89 -3.74 -3.94
CA LEU A 25 2.41 -2.39 -3.67
C LEU A 25 3.06 -1.88 -2.40
N GLN A 26 3.91 -0.86 -2.56
CA GLN A 26 4.61 -0.24 -1.45
C GLN A 26 3.92 1.06 -1.04
N TYR A 27 3.55 1.18 0.23
CA TYR A 27 2.98 2.38 0.82
C TYR A 27 4.07 3.29 1.39
N SER A 28 3.82 4.59 1.28
CA SER A 28 4.67 5.64 1.80
C SER A 28 3.77 6.69 2.45
N CYS A 29 3.98 6.96 3.73
CA CYS A 29 3.22 7.98 4.44
C CYS A 29 3.74 9.38 4.15
N ASP A 30 2.89 10.38 4.40
CA ASP A 30 3.28 11.78 4.40
C ASP A 30 4.34 12.07 5.48
N PRO A 31 5.20 13.10 5.30
CA PRO A 31 6.20 13.46 6.29
C PRO A 31 5.55 13.77 7.64
N GLY A 32 6.07 13.17 8.72
CA GLY A 32 5.50 13.24 10.07
C GLY A 32 4.57 12.07 10.43
N TYR A 33 4.30 11.18 9.48
CA TYR A 33 3.55 9.94 9.69
C TYR A 33 4.46 8.73 9.46
N THR A 34 4.27 7.70 10.25
CA THR A 34 4.92 6.39 10.09
C THR A 34 3.90 5.31 9.85
N LEU A 35 4.32 4.25 9.18
CA LEU A 35 3.50 3.07 8.94
C LEU A 35 3.39 2.31 10.25
N ASP A 36 2.16 2.01 10.65
CA ASP A 36 1.88 1.16 11.82
C ASP A 36 2.33 -0.29 11.62
N SER A 37 2.44 -0.73 10.35
CA SER A 37 2.70 -2.12 9.96
C SER A 37 3.49 -2.20 8.65
N TYR A 38 3.49 -3.37 8.01
CA TYR A 38 4.16 -3.62 6.73
C TYR A 38 3.78 -2.58 5.67
N ASN A 39 4.81 -1.96 5.10
CA ASN A 39 4.63 -1.00 4.02
C ASN A 39 4.43 -1.66 2.66
N ILE A 40 4.51 -2.98 2.55
CA ILE A 40 4.44 -3.68 1.26
C ILE A 40 3.37 -4.76 1.33
N ILE A 41 2.45 -4.73 0.38
CA ILE A 41 1.46 -5.80 0.17
C ILE A 41 1.66 -6.41 -1.22
N THR A 42 1.29 -7.68 -1.38
CA THR A 42 1.51 -8.42 -2.63
C THR A 42 0.20 -8.84 -3.25
N CYS A 43 0.04 -8.69 -4.57
CA CYS A 43 -1.11 -9.22 -5.29
C CYS A 43 -1.00 -10.75 -5.35
N THR A 44 -2.00 -11.42 -4.81
CA THR A 44 -2.10 -12.88 -4.80
C THR A 44 -2.69 -13.41 -6.10
N SER A 45 -2.63 -14.73 -6.31
CA SER A 45 -3.24 -15.40 -7.46
C SER A 45 -4.76 -15.22 -7.54
N SER A 46 -5.38 -14.81 -6.44
CA SER A 46 -6.80 -14.46 -6.37
C SER A 46 -7.11 -13.08 -6.97
N GLY A 47 -6.11 -12.33 -7.44
CA GLY A 47 -6.29 -10.94 -7.90
C GLY A 47 -6.57 -9.96 -6.76
N HIS A 48 -6.37 -10.41 -5.51
CA HIS A 48 -6.58 -9.66 -4.28
C HIS A 48 -5.24 -9.45 -3.59
N TRP A 49 -5.12 -8.40 -2.79
CA TRP A 49 -3.93 -8.18 -1.99
C TRP A 49 -3.83 -9.20 -0.84
N ASN A 50 -2.63 -9.67 -0.56
CA ASN A 50 -2.35 -10.62 0.52
C ASN A 50 -2.64 -10.06 1.91
N SER A 51 -2.68 -8.73 2.04
CA SER A 51 -2.89 -8.03 3.30
C SER A 51 -3.56 -6.69 3.05
N ASP A 52 -4.25 -6.19 4.06
CA ASP A 52 -4.88 -4.88 4.04
C ASP A 52 -3.85 -3.74 3.98
N PRO A 53 -4.23 -2.58 3.41
CA PRO A 53 -3.37 -1.40 3.38
C PRO A 53 -3.01 -0.93 4.80
N PRO A 54 -1.72 -0.63 5.08
CA PRO A 54 -1.29 -0.13 6.37
C PRO A 54 -1.86 1.27 6.65
N ARG A 55 -2.00 1.59 7.94
CA ARG A 55 -2.37 2.94 8.37
C ARG A 55 -1.13 3.79 8.60
N CYS A 56 -1.21 5.04 8.18
CA CYS A 56 -0.23 6.06 8.51
C CYS A 56 -0.63 6.67 9.86
N ILE A 57 0.15 6.35 10.90
CA ILE A 57 0.00 6.91 12.24
C ILE A 57 0.91 8.14 12.35
N LYS A 58 0.35 9.26 12.82
CA LYS A 58 1.15 10.46 13.10
C LYS A 58 2.00 10.18 14.32
N ASN A 59 3.33 10.26 14.19
CA ASN A 59 4.19 10.34 15.37
C ASN A 59 4.11 11.77 15.89
N ASP A 60 3.01 12.08 16.58
CA ASP A 60 2.89 13.30 17.36
C ASP A 60 3.82 13.13 18.57
N GLY A 61 4.98 13.79 18.50
CA GLY A 61 5.92 13.91 19.62
C GLY A 61 5.73 15.23 20.34
#